data_AF-A0A3B8I5E5-F1
#
_entry.id   AF-A0A3B8I5E5-F1
#
_cell.length_a   1.000
_cell.length_b   1.000
_cell.length_c   1.000
_cell.angle_alpha   90.00
_cell.angle_beta   90.00
_cell.angle_gamma   90.00
#
_symmetry.space_group_name_H-M   'P 1'
#
loop_
_entity.id
_entity.type
_entity.pdbx_description
1 polymer ?
#
loop_
_entity_poly.entity_id
_entity_poly.type
_entity_poly.pdbx_seq_one_letter_code
_entity_poly.pdbx_strand_id
1 'polypeptide(L)' 'GSWSQVGADLDGEAEDDRFGRDVSISDDGTRVAVSSVQNTSLSGHVRIYDESGGTWTQVGSD' A
#
# COMPACT_ATOMS: atom_id res chain seq x y z
N GLY A 1 -6.20 -0.29 -24.42
CA GLY A 1 -4.88 -0.62 -23.86
C GLY A 1 -5.05 -1.76 -22.89
N SER A 2 -4.08 -2.68 -22.83
CA SER A 2 -4.05 -3.72 -21.80
C SER A 2 -3.27 -3.19 -20.61
N TRP A 3 -3.84 -3.31 -19.41
CA TRP A 3 -3.09 -3.08 -18.18
C TRP A 3 -2.21 -4.29 -17.91
N SER A 4 -1.01 -4.04 -17.38
CA SER A 4 -0.09 -5.07 -16.89
C SER A 4 0.25 -4.73 -15.45
N GLN A 5 0.11 -5.71 -14.57
CA GLN A 5 0.37 -5.56 -13.15
C GLN A 5 1.87 -5.49 -12.88
N VAL A 6 2.25 -4.64 -11.93
CA VAL A 6 3.62 -4.51 -11.44
C VAL A 6 3.67 -5.01 -10.00
N GLY A 7 4.39 -6.10 -9.78
CA GLY A 7 4.54 -6.73 -8.46
C GLY A 7 3.31 -7.51 -7.98
N ALA A 8 3.47 -8.08 -6.79
CA ALA A 8 2.40 -8.79 -6.10
C ALA A 8 1.36 -7.80 -5.54
N ASP A 9 0.19 -8.32 -5.21
CA ASP A 9 -0.83 -7.57 -4.50
C ASP A 9 -0.30 -7.12 -3.13
N LEU A 10 -0.77 -5.96 -2.68
CA LEU A 10 -0.48 -5.45 -1.34
C LEU A 10 -1.69 -5.73 -0.46
N ASP A 11 -1.48 -6.52 0.59
CA ASP A 11 -2.52 -6.90 1.53
C ASP A 11 -2.40 -6.13 2.85
N GLY A 12 -3.55 -5.84 3.45
CA GLY A 12 -3.67 -5.29 4.79
C GLY A 12 -3.26 -6.28 5.88
N GLU A 13 -3.25 -5.84 7.13
CA GLU A 13 -2.83 -6.68 8.26
C GLU A 13 -3.90 -7.65 8.75
N ALA A 14 -5.16 -7.24 8.63
CA ALA A 14 -6.29 -7.95 9.20
C ALA A 14 -7.54 -7.67 8.36
N GLU A 15 -8.50 -8.58 8.44
CA GLU A 15 -9.84 -8.33 7.94
C GLU A 15 -10.42 -7.05 8.57
N ASP A 16 -11.17 -6.28 7.78
CA ASP A 16 -11.82 -5.02 8.16
C ASP A 16 -10.91 -3.83 8.52
N ASP A 17 -9.57 -3.93 8.38
CA ASP A 17 -8.66 -2.79 8.59
C ASP A 17 -8.86 -1.64 7.57
N ARG A 18 -9.59 -1.92 6.49
CA ARG A 18 -9.84 -1.05 5.34
C ARG A 18 -8.55 -0.60 4.67
N PHE A 19 -7.58 -1.49 4.54
CA PHE A 19 -6.42 -1.30 3.69
C PHE A 19 -6.85 -0.93 2.27
N GLY A 20 -6.17 0.04 1.66
CA GLY A 20 -6.54 0.54 0.34
C GLY A 20 -7.74 1.48 0.31
N ARG A 21 -8.20 1.97 1.49
CA ARG A 21 -9.28 2.99 1.57
C ARG A 21 -8.96 4.21 0.72
N ASP A 22 -7.76 4.77 0.91
CA ASP A 22 -7.20 5.87 0.14
C ASP A 22 -5.78 5.46 -0.30
N VAL A 23 -5.44 5.78 -1.56
CA VAL A 23 -4.14 5.45 -2.17
C VAL A 23 -3.62 6.68 -2.92
N SER A 24 -2.32 6.96 -2.76
CA SER A 24 -1.60 7.94 -3.56
C SER A 24 -0.34 7.29 -4.14
N ILE A 25 0.01 7.67 -5.37
CA ILE A 25 1.23 7.22 -6.05
C ILE A 25 2.10 8.44 -6.39
N SER A 26 3.42 8.27 -6.33
CA SER A 26 4.37 9.29 -6.80
C SER A 26 4.27 9.49 -8.32
N ASP A 27 4.69 10.66 -8.80
CA ASP A 27 4.66 11.00 -10.22
C ASP A 27 5.46 10.02 -11.10
N ASP A 28 6.53 9.43 -10.54
CA ASP A 28 7.37 8.44 -11.23
C ASP A 28 6.85 7.00 -11.11
N GLY A 29 5.76 6.77 -10.37
CA GLY A 29 5.15 5.46 -10.18
C GLY A 29 5.90 4.52 -9.24
N THR A 30 6.98 4.97 -8.60
CA THR A 30 7.87 4.09 -7.81
C THR A 30 7.53 4.03 -6.33
N ARG A 31 6.65 4.89 -5.83
CA ARG A 31 6.24 4.91 -4.43
C ARG A 31 4.73 5.02 -4.29
N VAL A 32 4.15 4.19 -3.44
CA VAL A 32 2.73 4.27 -3.07
C VAL A 32 2.56 4.47 -1.57
N ALA A 33 1.56 5.27 -1.21
CA ALA A 33 1.07 5.42 0.15
C ALA A 33 -0.33 4.81 0.23
N VAL A 34 -0.56 3.92 1.19
CA VAL A 34 -1.82 3.18 1.36
C VAL A 34 -2.31 3.32 2.79
N SER A 35 -3.54 3.78 2.96
CA SER A 35 -4.16 3.92 4.28
C SER A 35 -4.91 2.67 4.72
N SER A 36 -4.86 2.36 6.01
CA SER A 36 -5.77 1.45 6.71
C SER A 36 -6.48 2.19 7.84
N VAL A 37 -7.67 2.72 7.58
CA VAL A 37 -8.36 3.64 8.51
C VAL A 37 -8.98 2.97 9.75
N GLN A 38 -9.02 1.63 9.80
CA GLN A 38 -9.59 0.86 10.91
C GLN A 38 -8.60 -0.11 11.55
N ASN A 39 -7.30 0.04 11.28
CA ASN A 39 -6.29 -0.76 11.95
C ASN A 39 -6.31 -0.53 13.48
N THR A 40 -5.93 -1.54 14.26
CA THR A 40 -5.74 -1.53 15.74
C THR A 40 -6.69 -0.60 16.53
N SER A 41 -7.92 -1.08 16.80
CA SER A 41 -8.92 -0.34 17.61
C SER A 41 -9.33 1.02 17.02
N LEU A 42 -9.48 1.13 15.69
CA LEU A 42 -9.80 2.36 14.94
C LEU A 42 -8.65 3.39 14.88
N SER A 43 -7.44 3.00 15.29
CA SER A 43 -6.23 3.81 15.13
C SER A 43 -5.67 3.53 13.73
N GLY A 44 -6.19 4.22 12.73
CA GLY A 44 -5.71 4.02 11.36
C GLY A 44 -4.24 4.39 11.16
N HIS A 45 -3.57 3.74 10.22
CA HIS A 45 -2.19 4.04 9.83
C HIS A 45 -2.05 4.16 8.31
N VAL A 46 -0.88 4.66 7.88
CA VAL A 46 -0.50 4.74 6.47
C VAL A 46 0.81 3.98 6.30
N ARG A 47 0.85 3.09 5.32
CA ARG A 47 2.06 2.41 4.89
C ARG A 47 2.56 2.97 3.58
N ILE A 48 3.88 3.04 3.49
CA ILE A 48 4.57 3.46 2.28
C ILE A 48 5.26 2.24 1.69
N TYR A 49 5.15 2.05 0.38
CA TYR A 49 5.84 0.99 -0.35
C TYR A 49 6.65 1.58 -1.50
N ASP A 50 7.86 1.06 -1.70
CA ASP A 50 8.72 1.35 -2.85
C ASP A 50 8.72 0.19 -3.84
N GLU A 51 8.62 0.52 -5.11
CA GLU A 51 8.77 -0.38 -6.25
C GLU A 51 10.25 -0.48 -6.64
N SER A 52 10.73 -1.72 -6.78
CA SER A 52 12.03 -1.97 -7.38
C SER A 52 12.03 -3.30 -8.14
N GLY A 53 12.07 -3.23 -9.46
CA GLY A 53 12.29 -4.39 -10.32
C GLY A 53 11.12 -5.39 -10.34
N GLY A 54 9.90 -4.89 -10.22
CA GLY A 54 8.67 -5.66 -10.12
C GLY A 54 8.34 -6.14 -8.70
N THR A 55 8.91 -5.52 -7.66
CA THR A 55 8.66 -5.88 -6.26
C THR A 55 8.33 -4.65 -5.44
N TRP A 56 7.21 -4.68 -4.72
CA TRP A 56 6.84 -3.67 -3.74
C TRP A 56 7.38 -4.04 -2.35
N THR A 57 8.06 -3.11 -1.69
CA THR A 57 8.63 -3.31 -0.35
C THR A 57 8.18 -2.20 0.59
N GLN A 58 7.67 -2.54 1.78
CA GLN A 58 7.29 -1.54 2.78
C GLN A 58 8.52 -0.76 3.25
N VAL A 59 8.38 0.56 3.34
CA VAL A 59 9.39 1.49 3.84
C VAL A 59 9.17 1.71 5.33
N GLY A 60 10.16 1.34 6.15
CA GLY A 60 10.10 1.47 7.60
C GLY A 60 9.34 0.34 8.30
N SER A 61 9.21 0.45 9.63
CA SER A 61 8.42 -0.44 10.48
C SER A 61 7.33 0.35 11.21
N ASP A 62 6.26 -0.33 11.59
CA ASP A 62 5.25 0.19 12.52
C ASP A 62 5.78 0.29 13.96
#